data_AF-A0A1S8C518-F1
#
_entry.id   AF-A0A1S8C518-F1
#
_cell.length_a   1.000
_cell.length_b   1.000
_cell.length_c   1.000
_cell.angle_alpha   90.00
_cell.angle_beta   90.00
_cell.angle_gamma   90.00
#
_symmetry.space_group_name_H-M   'P 1'
#
loop_
_entity.id
_entity.type
_entity.pdbx_description
1 polymer ?
#
loop_
_entity_poly.entity_id
_entity_poly.type
_entity_poly.pdbx_seq_one_letter_code
_entity_poly.pdbx_strand_id
1 'polypeptide(L)' 'VTPDGEVHFLEVNVSPGLTETSMFPMALEAAGYRLGDVLGHLLARAASRG' A
#
# COMPACT_ATOMS: atom_id res chain seq x y z
N VAL A 1 8.52 15.45 4.22
CA VAL A 1 8.20 16.89 4.07
C VAL A 1 9.36 17.66 4.67
N THR A 2 9.85 18.72 4.03
CA THR A 2 10.88 19.60 4.60
C THR A 2 10.33 20.37 5.80
N PRO A 3 11.17 21.00 6.64
CA PRO A 3 10.69 21.87 7.73
C PRO A 3 9.77 23.00 7.25
N ASP A 4 9.93 23.46 6.00
CA ASP A 4 9.13 24.51 5.37
C ASP A 4 7.84 23.99 4.72
N GLY A 5 7.54 22.69 4.84
CA GLY A 5 6.31 22.10 4.30
C GLY A 5 6.41 21.57 2.87
N GLU A 6 7.60 21.56 2.25
CA GLU A 6 7.77 21.07 0.87
C GLU A 6 7.71 19.53 0.80
N VAL A 7 6.93 19.01 -0.15
CA VAL A 7 6.79 17.57 -0.39
C VAL A 7 7.75 17.15 -1.50
N HIS A 8 8.61 16.17 -1.20
CA HIS A 8 9.47 15.52 -2.19
C HIS A 8 9.03 14.07 -2.40
N PHE A 9 8.91 13.67 -3.66
CA PHE A 9 8.78 12.27 -4.02
C PHE A 9 10.15 11.60 -3.91
N LEU A 10 10.24 10.52 -3.11
CA LEU A 10 11.48 9.78 -2.91
C LEU A 10 11.53 8.55 -3.81
N GLU A 11 10.50 7.72 -3.72
CA GLU A 11 10.42 6.47 -4.47
C GLU A 11 8.97 5.98 -4.58
N VAL A 12 8.80 4.99 -5.45
CA VAL A 12 7.61 4.14 -5.47
C VAL A 12 8.07 2.70 -5.32
N ASN A 13 7.44 1.95 -4.42
CA ASN A 13 7.65 0.53 -4.30
C ASN A 13 6.50 -0.23 -4.96
N VAL A 14 6.77 -0.86 -6.10
CA VAL A 14 5.79 -1.66 -6.86
C VAL A 14 5.44 -2.97 -6.13
N SER A 15 6.34 -3.46 -5.27
CA SER A 15 6.18 -4.70 -4.51
C SER A 15 6.53 -4.46 -3.04
N PRO A 16 5.64 -3.83 -2.25
CA PRO A 16 5.90 -3.54 -0.85
C PRO A 16 6.04 -4.83 -0.03
N GLY A 17 6.63 -4.71 1.16
CA GLY A 17 6.60 -5.77 2.16
C GLY A 17 5.16 -6.10 2.59
N LEU A 18 4.87 -7.38 2.78
CA LEU A 18 3.53 -7.89 3.12
C LEU A 18 3.51 -8.67 4.46
N THR A 19 4.59 -8.61 5.24
CA THR A 19 4.61 -9.16 6.61
C THR A 19 3.84 -8.24 7.56
N GLU A 20 3.44 -8.76 8.72
CA GLU A 20 2.69 -8.00 9.75
C GLU A 20 3.34 -6.67 10.13
N THR A 21 4.68 -6.62 10.21
CA THR A 21 5.44 -5.42 10.57
C THR A 21 5.87 -4.56 9.38
N SER A 22 5.35 -4.84 8.17
CA SER A 22 5.61 -4.03 6.98
C SER A 22 4.73 -2.78 6.95
N MET A 23 5.25 -1.67 6.40
CA MET A 23 4.53 -0.38 6.36
C MET A 23 3.21 -0.44 5.59
N PHE A 24 3.12 -1.22 4.51
CA PHE A 24 1.91 -1.30 3.70
C PHE A 24 0.73 -1.96 4.44
N PRO A 25 0.86 -3.16 5.04
CA PRO A 25 -0.18 -3.74 5.89
C PRO A 25 -0.58 -2.82 7.06
N MET A 26 0.38 -2.26 7.80
CA MET A 26 0.09 -1.38 8.93
C MET A 26 -0.69 -0.11 8.52
N ALA A 27 -0.36 0.50 7.38
CA ALA A 27 -1.07 1.68 6.89
C ALA A 27 -2.52 1.37 6.49
N LEU A 28 -2.78 0.20 5.91
CA LEU A 28 -4.14 -0.26 5.59
C LEU A 28 -4.97 -0.45 6.84
N GLU A 29 -4.43 -1.14 7.84
CA GLU A 29 -5.10 -1.36 9.13
C GLU A 29 -5.40 -0.04 9.84
N ALA A 30 -4.44 0.89 9.87
CA ALA A 30 -4.63 2.22 10.42
C ALA A 30 -5.72 3.03 9.68
N ALA A 31 -5.92 2.75 8.39
CA ALA A 31 -6.99 3.31 7.57
C ALA A 31 -8.32 2.53 7.66
N GLY A 32 -8.41 1.49 8.49
CA GLY A 32 -9.61 0.68 8.72
C GLY A 32 -9.85 -0.41 7.67
N TYR A 33 -8.88 -0.70 6.81
CA TYR A 33 -8.97 -1.78 5.82
C TYR A 33 -8.37 -3.08 6.35
N ARG A 34 -8.89 -4.22 5.88
CA ARG A 34 -8.27 -5.53 6.08
C ARG A 34 -7.38 -5.86 4.88
N LEU A 35 -6.15 -6.29 5.13
CA LEU A 35 -5.19 -6.64 4.07
C LEU A 35 -5.78 -7.65 3.06
N GLY A 36 -6.50 -8.67 3.56
CA GLY A 36 -7.12 -9.69 2.71
C GLY A 36 -8.13 -9.13 1.69
N ASP A 37 -8.93 -8.14 2.09
CA ASP A 37 -9.91 -7.52 1.18
C ASP A 37 -9.21 -6.73 0.08
N VAL A 38 -8.18 -5.97 0.44
CA VAL A 38 -7.37 -5.19 -0.51
C VAL A 38 -6.66 -6.10 -1.51
N LEU A 39 -6.02 -7.16 -1.04
CA LEU A 39 -5.37 -8.15 -1.91
C LEU A 39 -6.39 -8.86 -2.81
N GLY A 40 -7.58 -9.20 -2.28
CA GLY A 40 -8.67 -9.77 -3.06
C GLY A 40 -9.10 -8.87 -4.22
N HIS A 41 -9.24 -7.56 -3.98
CA HIS A 41 -9.53 -6.60 -5.04
C HIS A 41 -8.41 -6.50 -6.08
N LEU A 42 -7.14 -6.52 -5.66
CA LEU A 42 -6.00 -6.50 -6.59
C LEU A 42 -5.95 -7.76 -7.47
N LEU A 43 -6.22 -8.93 -6.90
CA LEU A 43 -6.30 -10.20 -7.62
C LEU A 43 -7.44 -10.20 -8.65
N ALA A 44 -8.64 -9.74 -8.26
CA ALA A 44 -9.77 -9.62 -9.20
C ALA A 44 -9.44 -8.71 -10.38
N ARG A 45 -8.76 -7.59 -10.11
CA ARG A 45 -8.31 -6.63 -11.14
C ARG A 45 -7.20 -7.19 -12.03
N ALA A 46 -6.34 -8.07 -11.49
CA ALA A 46 -5.33 -8.76 -12.27
C ALA A 46 -5.97 -9.82 -13.19
N ALA A 47 -6.95 -10.56 -12.69
CA ALA A 47 -7.69 -11.57 -13.45
C ALA A 47 -8.47 -10.96 -14.64
N SER A 48 -9.01 -9.74 -14.49
CA SER A 48 -9.75 -9.06 -15.56
C SER A 48 -8.86 -8.33 -16.59
N ARG A 49 -7.54 -8.33 -16.42
CA ARG A 49 -6.60 -7.65 -17.32
C ARG A 49 -6.18 -8.53 -18.52
N GLY A 50 -6.37 -9.84 -18.42
CA GLY A 50 -6.22 -10.77 -19.55
C GLY A 50 -7.44 -10.74 -20.45
#